data_AF-A0A1Y6H550-F1
#
_entry.id   AF-A0A1Y6H550-F1
#
_cell.length_a   1.000
_cell.length_b   1.000
_cell.length_c   1.000
_cell.angle_alpha   90.00
_cell.angle_beta   90.00
_cell.angle_gamma   90.00
#
_symmetry.space_group_name_H-M   'P 1'
#
loop_
_entity.id
_entity.type
_entity.pdbx_description
1 polymer ?
#
loop_
_entity_poly.entity_id
_entity_poly.type
_entity_poly.pdbx_seq_one_letter_code
_entity_poly.pdbx_strand_id
1 'polypeptide(L)' 'MVIRIGISGWRYARWRGTFYPTGLAQRRELEYAARCFPSVEINGSFY' A
#
# COMPACT_ATOMS: atom_id res chain seq x y z
N MET A 1 14.39 12.32 -17.53
CA MET A 1 14.59 11.29 -16.48
C MET A 1 13.34 11.30 -15.58
N VAL A 2 12.78 10.13 -15.24
CA VAL A 2 11.55 10.04 -14.42
C VAL A 2 11.91 9.47 -13.05
N ILE A 3 11.54 10.18 -11.98
CA ILE A 3 11.68 9.71 -10.59
C ILE A 3 10.32 9.22 -10.13
N ARG A 4 10.26 8.01 -9.54
CA ARG A 4 9.05 7.43 -8.96
C ARG A 4 9.23 7.25 -7.46
N ILE A 5 8.32 7.82 -6.69
CA ILE A 5 8.30 7.72 -5.22
C ILE A 5 7.18 6.75 -4.84
N GLY A 6 7.46 5.84 -3.91
CA GLY A 6 6.53 4.80 -3.48
C GLY A 6 6.76 4.39 -2.04
N ILE A 7 6.11 3.29 -1.65
CA ILE A 7 6.15 2.72 -0.30
C ILE A 7 6.74 1.30 -0.32
N SER A 8 7.42 0.92 0.76
CA SER A 8 7.87 -0.46 0.97
C SER A 8 6.72 -1.29 1.54
N GLY A 9 6.04 -2.08 0.73
CA GLY A 9 4.87 -2.86 1.13
C GLY A 9 3.61 -2.03 1.36
N TRP A 10 2.47 -2.71 1.54
CA TRP A 10 1.16 -2.07 1.73
C TRP A 10 0.36 -2.65 2.91
N ARG A 11 0.70 -3.83 3.41
CA ARG A 11 -0.09 -4.56 4.43
C ARG A 11 0.27 -4.15 5.85
N TYR A 12 0.00 -2.91 6.22
CA TYR A 12 0.24 -2.38 7.56
C TYR A 12 -1.07 -2.17 8.32
N ALA A 13 -1.32 -2.96 9.38
CA ALA A 13 -2.58 -2.88 10.13
C ALA A 13 -2.84 -1.48 10.73
N ARG A 14 -1.78 -0.79 11.18
CA ARG A 14 -1.83 0.58 11.72
C ARG A 14 -2.27 1.65 10.73
N TRP A 15 -2.26 1.35 9.42
CA TRP A 15 -2.71 2.26 8.38
C TRP A 15 -4.23 2.28 8.22
N ARG A 16 -4.95 1.31 8.79
CA ARG A 16 -6.41 1.27 8.75
C ARG A 16 -7.00 2.38 9.62
N GLY A 17 -7.82 3.23 9.02
CA GLY A 17 -8.41 4.39 9.68
C GLY A 17 -7.51 5.63 9.70
N THR A 18 -6.27 5.55 9.21
CA THR A 18 -5.36 6.71 9.06
C THR A 18 -5.03 6.98 7.61
N PHE A 19 -4.52 5.98 6.89
CA PHE A 19 -4.25 6.03 5.46
C PHE A 19 -5.33 5.31 4.64
N TYR A 20 -5.76 4.12 5.09
CA TYR A 20 -6.88 3.41 4.49
C TYR A 20 -8.21 3.88 5.07
N PRO A 21 -9.24 4.13 4.24
CA PRO A 21 -10.57 4.47 4.71
C PRO A 21 -11.14 3.40 5.64
N THR A 22 -11.90 3.83 6.65
CA THR A 22 -12.61 2.93 7.55
C THR A 22 -13.52 1.99 6.76
N GLY A 23 -13.44 0.69 7.06
CA GLY A 23 -14.23 -0.34 6.37
C GLY A 23 -13.68 -0.81 5.02
N LEU A 24 -12.53 -0.31 4.56
CA LEU A 24 -11.87 -0.85 3.36
C LEU A 24 -11.51 -2.32 3.58
N ALA A 25 -12.03 -3.21 2.72
CA ALA A 25 -11.68 -4.63 2.75
C ALA A 25 -10.17 -4.81 2.54
N GLN A 26 -9.49 -5.59 3.40
CA GLN A 26 -8.03 -5.79 3.35
C GLN A 26 -7.53 -6.18 1.95
N ARG A 27 -8.25 -7.04 1.23
CA ARG A 27 -7.89 -7.47 -0.13
C ARG A 27 -7.81 -6.33 -1.15
N ARG A 28 -8.39 -5.16 -0.85
CA ARG A 28 -8.37 -3.95 -1.67
C ARG A 28 -7.34 -2.91 -1.19
N GLU A 29 -6.58 -3.19 -0.14
CA GLU A 29 -5.54 -2.26 0.35
C GLU A 29 -4.49 -1.96 -0.72
N LEU A 30 -4.10 -2.94 -1.55
CA LEU A 30 -3.17 -2.71 -2.67
C LEU A 30 -3.79 -1.84 -3.76
N GLU A 31 -5.06 -2.08 -4.10
CA GLU A 31 -5.79 -1.26 -5.08
C GLU A 31 -5.86 0.19 -4.63
N TYR A 32 -6.11 0.42 -3.34
CA TYR A 32 -6.11 1.75 -2.76
C TYR A 32 -4.71 2.39 -2.80
N ALA A 33 -3.68 1.67 -2.34
CA ALA A 33 -2.30 2.18 -2.34
C ALA A 33 -1.81 2.54 -3.76
N ALA A 34 -2.19 1.75 -4.76
CA ALA A 34 -1.84 1.99 -6.17
C ALA A 34 -2.50 3.24 -6.77
N ARG A 35 -3.60 3.75 -6.17
CA ARG A 35 -4.19 5.04 -6.54
C ARG A 35 -3.45 6.23 -5.92
N CYS A 36 -2.70 6.00 -4.84
CA CYS A 36 -1.95 7.04 -4.12
C CYS A 36 -0.48 7.12 -4.58
N PHE A 37 0.14 5.99 -4.88
CA PHE A 37 1.57 5.90 -5.20
C PHE A 37 1.80 5.24 -6.57
N PRO A 38 2.72 5.79 -7.39
CA PRO A 38 3.09 5.21 -8.68
C PRO A 38 4.00 3.96 -8.58
N SER A 39 4.43 3.59 -7.37
CA SER A 39 5.20 2.36 -7.10
C SER A 39 4.97 1.83 -5.68
N VAL A 40 5.07 0.51 -5.54
CA VAL A 40 5.05 -0.21 -4.25
C VAL A 40 6.11 -1.31 -4.33
N GLU A 41 7.01 -1.36 -3.37
CA GLU A 41 8.01 -2.43 -3.27
C GLU A 41 7.41 -3.65 -2.56
N ILE A 42 7.78 -4.85 -3.02
CA ILE A 42 7.33 -6.13 -2.46
C ILE A 42 8.55 -6.87 -1.95
N ASN A 43 8.57 -7.18 -0.65
CA ASN A 43 9.61 -8.01 -0.02
C ASN A 43 8.99 -9.31 0.48
N GLY A 44 9.13 -10.37 -0.31
CA GLY A 44 8.64 -11.70 0.04
C GLY A 44 9.74 -12.58 0.61
N SER A 45 10.02 -12.43 1.91
CA SER A 45 10.95 -13.33 2.60
C SER A 45 10.24 -14.39 3.45
N PHE A 46 8.94 -14.23 3.77
CA PHE A 46 8.22 -15.13 4.67
C PHE A 46 6.72 -15.24 4.33
N TYR A 47 6.38 -15.44 3.05
CA TYR A 47 5.03 -15.84 2.64
C TYR A 47 4.89 -17.36 2.65
#